data_AF-A0A836W228-F1
#
_entry.id   AF-A0A836W228-F1
#
_cell.length_a   1.000
_cell.length_b   1.000
_cell.length_c   1.000
_cell.angle_alpha   90.00
_cell.angle_beta   90.00
_cell.angle_gamma   90.00
#
_symmetry.space_group_name_H-M   'P 1'
#
loop_
_entity.id
_entity.type
_entity.pdbx_description
1 polymer ?
#
loop_
_entity_poly.entity_id
_entity_poly.type
_entity_poly.pdbx_seq_one_letter_code
_entity_poly.pdbx_strand_id
1 'polypeptide(L)'
;MKELRMRGNRALAAVLVGLWSVGAIGSLSGQGQAAEFRAGAAAVDITPTQLPVLINGGMLSRSANEIHSRIFARAIVLDDGRNQLAIVVVDSCMMPRALLDEAKQKAAETTGIPATNMLISATHAHSVPSSCGALGTDADPHYPEFLKRRLATAIQKAAQNLQPARVGLAAGWAPEYTALRRWIRRPDKMLVDPFGNLTVRANMHPGYQSPDAIGPSGPEAPELPVLAFQTRDGRPIAVLANFSMHYYGAPAI
;
A
#
# COMPACT_ATOMS: atom_id res chain seq x y z
N MET A 1 34.66 -45.15 -3.40
CA MET A 1 35.84 -45.41 -2.56
C MET A 1 36.04 -44.23 -1.62
N LYS A 2 35.94 -44.50 -0.30
CA LYS A 2 36.48 -43.77 0.87
C LYS A 2 36.09 -42.28 1.00
N GLU A 3 35.04 -41.94 1.76
CA GLU A 3 35.07 -41.66 3.22
C GLU A 3 36.29 -40.86 3.71
N LEU A 4 36.04 -39.66 4.28
CA LEU A 4 36.83 -39.16 5.39
C LEU A 4 35.95 -38.32 6.34
N ARG A 5 35.37 -39.02 7.32
CA ARG A 5 34.94 -38.47 8.60
C ARG A 5 36.18 -38.10 9.41
N MET A 6 36.26 -36.89 9.93
CA MET A 6 37.15 -36.57 11.06
C MET A 6 36.32 -36.22 12.28
N ARG A 7 36.25 -37.20 13.20
CA ARG A 7 35.86 -37.04 14.60
C ARG A 7 37.10 -36.60 15.38
N GLY A 8 37.01 -35.48 16.09
CA GLY A 8 38.07 -34.99 16.97
C GLY A 8 37.60 -34.90 18.43
N ASN A 9 38.03 -35.89 19.21
CA ASN A 9 38.25 -35.96 20.66
C ASN A 9 37.37 -35.19 21.66
N ARG A 10 36.62 -36.01 22.41
CA ARG A 10 36.17 -35.77 23.78
C ARG A 10 37.37 -35.61 24.73
N ALA A 11 37.46 -34.50 25.43
CA ALA A 11 38.25 -34.40 26.66
C ALA A 11 37.27 -34.45 27.85
N LEU A 12 37.39 -35.50 28.66
CA LEU A 12 36.80 -35.57 29.99
C LEU A 12 37.55 -34.59 30.90
N ALA A 13 36.82 -33.67 31.52
CA ALA A 13 37.22 -33.06 32.77
C ALA A 13 36.11 -33.35 33.79
N ALA A 14 36.41 -34.25 34.73
CA ALA A 14 35.64 -34.42 35.95
C ALA A 14 35.94 -33.25 36.92
N VAL A 15 35.19 -33.22 38.03
CA VAL A 15 35.49 -32.52 39.31
C VAL A 15 34.68 -31.22 39.54
N LEU A 16 33.48 -31.37 40.15
CA LEU A 16 33.15 -30.95 41.54
C LEU A 16 31.65 -30.72 41.71
N VAL A 17 31.03 -31.57 42.54
CA VAL A 17 29.70 -31.35 43.09
C VAL A 17 29.82 -30.29 44.18
N GLY A 18 29.34 -29.08 43.89
CA GLY A 18 29.11 -28.05 44.90
C GLY A 18 27.62 -27.93 45.18
N LEU A 19 27.18 -28.41 46.35
CA LEU A 19 25.86 -28.07 46.89
C LEU A 19 25.84 -26.58 47.23
N TRP A 20 25.10 -25.80 46.45
CA TRP A 20 24.71 -24.44 46.81
C TRP A 20 23.19 -24.38 46.90
N SER A 21 22.70 -24.48 48.14
CA SER A 21 21.36 -24.03 48.50
C SER A 21 21.33 -22.50 48.44
N VAL A 22 20.83 -21.96 47.33
CA VAL A 22 20.48 -20.53 47.20
C VAL A 22 18.98 -20.46 47.02
N GLY A 23 18.35 -19.68 47.90
CA GLY A 23 16.91 -19.65 48.12
C GLY A 23 16.08 -19.38 46.87
N ALA A 24 14.84 -19.84 46.93
CA ALA A 24 13.80 -19.53 45.96
C ALA A 24 13.62 -18.00 45.89
N ILE A 25 14.28 -17.37 44.93
CA ILE A 25 13.88 -16.07 44.42
C ILE A 25 12.57 -16.35 43.70
N GLY A 26 11.45 -16.08 44.38
CA GLY A 26 10.15 -16.01 43.75
C GLY A 26 10.28 -15.07 42.57
N SER A 27 10.24 -15.63 41.37
CA SER A 27 10.09 -14.85 40.16
C SER A 27 8.69 -14.26 40.26
N LEU A 28 8.61 -13.02 40.76
CA LEU A 28 7.52 -12.11 40.46
C LEU A 28 7.58 -11.92 38.94
N SER A 29 6.99 -12.88 38.25
CA SER A 29 6.61 -12.78 36.86
C SER A 29 5.51 -11.75 36.86
N GLY A 30 5.88 -10.48 36.96
CA GLY A 30 5.09 -9.41 36.41
C GLY A 30 5.00 -9.70 34.93
N GLN A 31 4.09 -10.59 34.54
CA GLN A 31 3.55 -10.59 33.21
C GLN A 31 2.85 -9.24 33.10
N GLY A 32 3.60 -8.20 32.72
CA GLY A 32 3.02 -7.14 31.96
C GLY A 32 2.41 -7.85 30.76
N GLN A 33 1.11 -8.09 30.82
CA GLN A 33 0.38 -8.74 29.76
C GLN A 33 0.63 -7.86 28.53
N ALA A 34 1.53 -8.31 27.64
CA ALA A 34 1.75 -7.63 26.39
C ALA A 34 0.38 -7.57 25.74
N ALA A 35 -0.12 -6.34 25.55
CA ALA A 35 -1.49 -6.17 25.11
C ALA A 35 -1.66 -6.88 23.76
N GLU A 36 -2.80 -7.54 23.60
CA GLU A 36 -3.03 -8.45 22.49
C GLU A 36 -3.09 -7.66 21.18
N PHE A 37 -2.24 -8.03 20.20
CA PHE A 37 -2.30 -7.43 18.87
C PHE A 37 -3.63 -7.76 18.20
N ARG A 38 -4.31 -6.73 17.69
CA ARG A 38 -5.58 -6.86 16.99
C ARG A 38 -5.48 -6.20 15.62
N ALA A 39 -6.24 -6.75 14.68
CA ALA A 39 -6.44 -6.17 13.36
C ALA A 39 -7.92 -6.23 12.99
N GLY A 40 -8.39 -5.18 12.33
CA GLY A 40 -9.73 -5.08 11.79
C GLY A 40 -9.64 -4.55 10.37
N ALA A 41 -10.53 -4.98 9.50
CA ALA A 41 -10.54 -4.56 8.10
C ALA A 41 -11.95 -4.32 7.60
N ALA A 42 -12.08 -3.43 6.62
CA ALA A 42 -13.33 -3.15 5.94
C ALA A 42 -13.07 -2.68 4.50
N ALA A 43 -13.95 -3.08 3.59
CA ALA A 43 -14.06 -2.48 2.26
C ALA A 43 -15.38 -1.71 2.19
N VAL A 44 -15.29 -0.43 1.87
CA VAL A 44 -16.45 0.44 1.69
C VAL A 44 -16.54 0.82 0.23
N ASP A 45 -17.70 0.55 -0.36
CA ASP A 45 -18.01 0.91 -1.75
C ASP A 45 -17.90 2.43 -1.93
N ILE A 46 -17.13 2.89 -2.90
CA ILE A 46 -16.99 4.31 -3.26
C ILE A 46 -17.43 4.55 -4.71
N THR A 47 -18.21 3.64 -5.28
CA THR A 47 -18.77 3.80 -6.62
C THR A 47 -19.65 5.06 -6.68
N PRO A 48 -19.49 5.91 -7.71
CA PRO A 48 -20.24 7.16 -7.81
C PRO A 48 -21.74 6.86 -7.90
N THR A 49 -22.55 7.65 -7.22
CA THR A 49 -24.02 7.50 -7.21
C THR A 49 -24.72 8.42 -8.20
N GLN A 50 -23.97 9.27 -8.90
CA GLN A 50 -24.47 10.21 -9.90
C GLN A 50 -23.63 10.07 -11.18
N LEU A 51 -24.31 10.06 -12.32
CA LEU A 51 -23.73 9.97 -13.66
C LEU A 51 -24.34 11.08 -14.54
N PRO A 52 -23.61 11.61 -15.55
CA PRO A 52 -22.20 11.34 -15.83
C PRO A 52 -21.27 11.79 -14.70
N VAL A 53 -20.17 11.07 -14.53
CA VAL A 53 -19.11 11.41 -13.55
C VAL A 53 -17.82 11.73 -14.30
N LEU A 54 -17.10 12.76 -13.85
CA LEU A 54 -15.78 13.07 -14.45
C LEU A 54 -14.75 12.00 -14.11
N ILE A 55 -13.89 11.67 -15.07
CA ILE A 55 -12.81 10.68 -14.94
C ILE A 55 -11.50 11.38 -15.29
N ASN A 56 -10.57 11.45 -14.34
CA ASN A 56 -9.24 11.99 -14.58
C ASN A 56 -8.22 10.87 -14.92
N GLY A 57 -7.03 11.25 -15.40
CA GLY A 57 -6.00 10.28 -15.84
C GLY A 57 -5.85 10.15 -17.36
N GLY A 58 -6.74 10.76 -18.15
CA GLY A 58 -6.57 10.92 -19.60
C GLY A 58 -5.72 12.15 -19.95
N MET A 59 -5.39 12.32 -21.24
CA MET A 59 -4.79 13.56 -21.75
C MET A 59 -5.83 14.68 -21.94
N LEU A 60 -7.10 14.30 -22.08
CA LEU A 60 -8.25 15.18 -22.23
C LEU A 60 -9.29 14.83 -21.19
N SER A 61 -10.08 15.82 -20.81
CA SER A 61 -11.25 15.62 -19.94
C SER A 61 -12.23 14.65 -20.57
N ARG A 62 -12.77 13.75 -19.73
CA ARG A 62 -13.77 12.77 -20.13
C ARG A 62 -14.70 12.47 -18.95
N SER A 63 -15.88 11.97 -19.27
CA SER A 63 -16.84 11.47 -18.30
C SER A 63 -17.22 10.03 -18.60
N ALA A 64 -17.78 9.33 -17.62
CA ALA A 64 -18.38 8.02 -17.77
C ALA A 64 -19.87 8.08 -17.43
N ASN A 65 -20.67 7.31 -18.17
CA ASN A 65 -22.14 7.28 -18.07
C ASN A 65 -22.69 5.96 -17.54
N GLU A 66 -21.84 4.95 -17.36
CA GLU A 66 -22.22 3.60 -16.96
C GLU A 66 -21.22 3.09 -15.93
N ILE A 67 -21.64 2.20 -15.04
CA ILE A 67 -20.77 1.57 -14.04
C ILE A 67 -20.65 0.09 -14.41
N HIS A 68 -19.46 -0.35 -14.80
CA HIS A 68 -19.18 -1.75 -15.15
C HIS A 68 -18.49 -2.49 -14.00
N SER A 69 -17.74 -1.78 -13.15
CA SER A 69 -17.10 -2.35 -11.95
C SER A 69 -17.31 -1.49 -10.71
N ARG A 70 -17.42 -2.14 -9.55
CA ARG A 70 -17.44 -1.44 -8.26
C ARG A 70 -16.04 -1.10 -7.80
N ILE A 71 -15.91 0.05 -7.16
CA ILE A 71 -14.65 0.58 -6.62
C ILE A 71 -14.76 0.76 -5.11
N PHE A 72 -13.64 0.67 -4.39
CA PHE A 72 -13.63 0.60 -2.93
C PHE A 72 -12.55 1.47 -2.28
N ALA A 73 -12.88 1.96 -1.08
CA ALA A 73 -11.91 2.33 -0.06
C ALA A 73 -11.73 1.14 0.89
N ARG A 74 -10.51 0.60 0.97
CA ARG A 74 -10.18 -0.57 1.78
C ARG A 74 -9.32 -0.12 2.96
N ALA A 75 -9.82 -0.31 4.17
CA ALA A 75 -9.15 0.12 5.40
C ALA A 75 -8.71 -1.10 6.22
N ILE A 76 -7.53 -1.00 6.82
CA ILE A 76 -6.99 -1.89 7.84
C ILE A 76 -6.70 -1.03 9.08
N VAL A 77 -7.24 -1.41 10.23
CA VAL A 77 -6.92 -0.81 11.52
C VAL A 77 -6.14 -1.83 12.35
N LEU A 78 -5.02 -1.39 12.91
CA LEU A 78 -4.13 -2.17 13.75
C LEU A 78 -4.13 -1.60 15.16
N ASP A 79 -4.04 -2.46 16.16
CA ASP A 79 -4.05 -2.09 17.57
C ASP A 79 -3.04 -2.96 18.33
N ASP A 80 -2.06 -2.33 18.98
CA ASP A 80 -1.08 -3.00 19.86
C ASP A 80 -1.45 -2.92 21.35
N GLY A 81 -2.66 -2.42 21.65
CA GLY A 81 -3.21 -2.15 22.96
C GLY A 81 -2.72 -0.85 23.61
N ARG A 82 -1.86 -0.08 22.94
CA ARG A 82 -1.42 1.26 23.34
C ARG A 82 -1.76 2.31 22.28
N ASN A 83 -1.57 1.95 21.02
CA ASN A 83 -1.78 2.80 19.86
C ASN A 83 -2.60 2.07 18.82
N GLN A 84 -3.45 2.84 18.15
CA GLN A 84 -4.14 2.39 16.95
C GLN A 84 -3.61 3.12 15.72
N LEU A 85 -3.50 2.38 14.62
CA LEU A 85 -3.07 2.86 13.30
C LEU A 85 -4.12 2.49 12.26
N ALA A 86 -4.43 3.39 11.32
CA ALA A 86 -5.27 3.08 10.16
C ALA A 86 -4.48 3.21 8.85
N ILE A 87 -4.59 2.23 7.98
CA ILE A 87 -4.07 2.26 6.61
C ILE A 87 -5.24 2.09 5.66
N VAL A 88 -5.39 3.01 4.70
CA VAL A 88 -6.46 2.98 3.71
C VAL A 88 -5.87 3.02 2.30
N VAL A 89 -6.31 2.09 1.45
CA VAL A 89 -6.00 2.06 0.01
C VAL A 89 -7.30 2.30 -0.75
N VAL A 90 -7.29 3.32 -1.60
CA VAL A 90 -8.48 3.87 -2.25
C VAL A 90 -8.37 3.69 -3.75
N ASP A 91 -9.41 3.13 -4.37
CA ASP A 91 -9.55 3.11 -5.82
C ASP A 91 -9.80 4.55 -6.34
N SER A 92 -8.71 5.28 -6.57
CA SER A 92 -8.67 6.68 -6.99
C SER A 92 -7.41 6.92 -7.84
N CYS A 93 -7.44 7.94 -8.72
CA CYS A 93 -6.24 8.42 -9.40
C CYS A 93 -5.37 9.23 -8.44
N MET A 94 -5.94 10.29 -7.87
CA MET A 94 -5.27 11.25 -6.99
C MET A 94 -6.29 11.81 -6.01
N MET A 95 -5.83 12.14 -4.81
CA MET A 95 -6.67 12.77 -3.79
C MET A 95 -5.95 14.00 -3.23
N PRO A 96 -6.62 15.16 -3.13
CA PRO A 96 -5.99 16.37 -2.64
C PRO A 96 -5.81 16.29 -1.13
N ARG A 97 -4.73 16.88 -0.61
CA ARG A 97 -4.40 16.82 0.82
C ARG A 97 -5.55 17.29 1.73
N ALA A 98 -6.20 18.39 1.39
CA ALA A 98 -7.31 18.94 2.18
C ALA A 98 -8.45 17.91 2.37
N LEU A 99 -8.83 17.20 1.31
CA LEU A 99 -9.84 16.13 1.37
C LEU A 99 -9.40 15.01 2.33
N LEU A 100 -8.12 14.60 2.24
CA LEU A 100 -7.58 13.55 3.11
C LEU A 100 -7.53 14.00 4.57
N ASP A 101 -7.07 15.21 4.85
CA ASP A 101 -6.96 15.76 6.20
C ASP A 101 -8.34 15.86 6.87
N GLU A 102 -9.37 16.31 6.14
CA GLU A 102 -10.74 16.33 6.65
C GLU A 102 -11.34 14.92 6.84
N ALA A 103 -11.05 13.96 5.95
CA ALA A 103 -11.48 12.58 6.12
C ALA A 103 -10.87 11.95 7.38
N LYS A 104 -9.57 12.19 7.62
CA LYS A 104 -8.87 11.74 8.83
C LYS A 104 -9.44 12.38 10.09
N GLN A 105 -9.74 13.67 10.06
CA GLN A 105 -10.35 14.37 11.19
C GLN A 105 -11.72 13.76 11.56
N LYS A 106 -12.59 13.52 10.56
CA LYS A 106 -13.88 12.85 10.78
C LYS A 106 -13.74 11.42 11.31
N ALA A 107 -12.76 10.68 10.81
CA ALA A 107 -12.46 9.35 11.33
C ALA A 107 -11.97 9.43 12.79
N ALA A 108 -11.13 10.40 13.13
CA ALA A 108 -10.60 10.58 14.47
C ALA A 108 -11.72 10.87 15.49
N GLU A 109 -12.67 11.73 15.12
CA GLU A 109 -13.85 12.05 15.95
C GLU A 109 -14.70 10.82 16.27
N THR A 110 -14.81 9.87 15.33
CA THR A 110 -15.69 8.69 15.47
C THR A 110 -15.00 7.45 16.02
N THR A 111 -13.68 7.37 15.93
CA THR A 111 -12.90 6.18 16.32
C THR A 111 -11.96 6.41 17.50
N GLY A 112 -11.60 7.67 17.78
CA GLY A 112 -10.56 8.02 18.74
C GLY A 112 -9.13 7.82 18.22
N ILE A 113 -8.95 7.27 17.01
CA ILE A 113 -7.63 7.10 16.39
C ILE A 113 -7.09 8.50 16.01
N PRO A 114 -5.90 8.92 16.45
CA PRO A 114 -5.33 10.20 16.05
C PRO A 114 -5.16 10.31 14.53
N ALA A 115 -5.48 11.46 13.94
CA ALA A 115 -5.32 11.69 12.49
C ALA A 115 -3.87 11.48 12.01
N THR A 116 -2.89 11.72 12.89
CA THR A 116 -1.45 11.46 12.65
C THR A 116 -1.13 9.97 12.50
N ASN A 117 -1.99 9.09 12.99
CA ASN A 117 -1.85 7.63 12.91
C ASN A 117 -2.64 7.05 11.72
N MET A 118 -3.02 7.89 10.75
CA MET A 118 -3.79 7.47 9.58
C MET A 118 -2.98 7.70 8.30
N LEU A 119 -2.80 6.64 7.53
CA LEU A 119 -2.25 6.68 6.17
C LEU A 119 -3.37 6.38 5.17
N ILE A 120 -3.50 7.25 4.17
CA ILE A 120 -4.46 7.06 3.07
C ILE A 120 -3.69 7.19 1.76
N SER A 121 -3.84 6.21 0.88
CA SER A 121 -3.17 6.12 -0.41
C SER A 121 -4.17 5.84 -1.53
N ALA A 122 -3.81 6.23 -2.74
CA ALA A 122 -4.57 5.92 -3.96
C ALA A 122 -3.91 4.76 -4.70
N THR A 123 -4.70 3.91 -5.37
CA THR A 123 -4.19 2.90 -6.31
C THR A 123 -3.64 3.51 -7.60
N HIS A 124 -3.87 4.80 -7.81
CA HIS A 124 -3.52 5.53 -9.02
C HIS A 124 -4.22 5.00 -10.28
N ALA A 125 -5.48 4.60 -10.14
CA ALA A 125 -6.31 4.16 -11.26
C ALA A 125 -6.79 5.35 -12.10
N HIS A 126 -6.66 5.26 -13.43
CA HIS A 126 -7.07 6.31 -14.38
C HIS A 126 -8.48 6.12 -14.93
N SER A 127 -9.22 5.16 -14.39
CA SER A 127 -10.55 4.72 -14.82
C SER A 127 -11.60 4.94 -13.74
N VAL A 128 -11.35 5.81 -12.77
CA VAL A 128 -12.21 6.03 -11.60
C VAL A 128 -12.58 7.50 -11.50
N PRO A 129 -13.63 7.86 -10.73
CA PRO A 129 -14.07 9.23 -10.64
C PRO A 129 -13.00 10.21 -10.17
N SER A 130 -13.03 11.41 -10.73
CA SER A 130 -12.11 12.49 -10.44
C SER A 130 -12.37 13.09 -9.07
N SER A 131 -11.52 12.78 -8.08
CA SER A 131 -11.56 13.42 -6.74
C SER A 131 -10.77 14.73 -6.65
N CYS A 132 -9.97 15.06 -7.66
CA CYS A 132 -9.31 16.36 -7.79
C CYS A 132 -8.94 16.65 -9.24
N GLY A 133 -8.68 17.93 -9.54
CA GLY A 133 -8.18 18.34 -10.85
C GLY A 133 -6.86 17.65 -11.19
N ALA A 134 -6.77 17.00 -12.34
CA ALA A 134 -5.57 16.37 -12.86
C ALA A 134 -5.64 16.21 -14.38
N LEU A 135 -4.52 16.49 -15.08
CA LEU A 135 -4.35 16.27 -16.52
C LEU A 135 -5.48 16.87 -17.40
N GLY A 136 -5.92 18.09 -17.06
CA GLY A 136 -6.96 18.79 -17.82
C GLY A 136 -8.39 18.34 -17.52
N THR A 137 -8.60 17.42 -16.57
CA THR A 137 -9.91 17.10 -16.00
C THR A 137 -10.05 17.78 -14.65
N ASP A 138 -11.16 18.48 -14.41
CA ASP A 138 -11.48 19.03 -13.09
C ASP A 138 -11.86 17.94 -12.09
N ALA A 139 -11.94 18.31 -10.81
CA ALA A 139 -12.62 17.46 -9.83
C ALA A 139 -14.09 17.32 -10.23
N ASP A 140 -14.67 16.13 -10.08
CA ASP A 140 -16.11 16.00 -10.17
C ASP A 140 -16.79 16.85 -9.07
N PRO A 141 -17.88 17.56 -9.34
CA PRO A 141 -18.49 18.46 -8.35
C PRO A 141 -19.11 17.72 -7.14
N HIS A 142 -19.47 16.44 -7.27
CA HIS A 142 -20.19 15.69 -6.24
C HIS A 142 -19.32 14.61 -5.59
N TYR A 143 -18.40 14.02 -6.36
CA TYR A 143 -17.61 12.87 -5.91
C TYR A 143 -16.66 13.14 -4.73
N PRO A 144 -15.92 14.27 -4.64
CA PRO A 144 -14.97 14.52 -3.56
C PRO A 144 -15.61 14.48 -2.16
N GLU A 145 -16.78 15.09 -2.00
CA GLU A 145 -17.52 15.09 -0.74
C GLU A 145 -18.06 13.70 -0.37
N PHE A 146 -18.56 12.98 -1.37
CA PHE A 146 -18.98 11.59 -1.19
C PHE A 146 -17.80 10.73 -0.76
N LEU A 147 -16.68 10.78 -1.49
CA LEU A 147 -15.46 10.02 -1.20
C LEU A 147 -14.97 10.30 0.23
N LYS A 148 -14.83 11.57 0.61
CA LYS A 148 -14.40 11.99 1.95
C LYS A 148 -15.17 11.29 3.06
N ARG A 149 -16.50 11.24 2.97
CA ARG A 149 -17.36 10.57 3.97
C ARG A 149 -17.13 9.06 3.97
N ARG A 150 -17.01 8.45 2.80
CA ARG A 150 -16.78 7.00 2.67
C ARG A 150 -15.41 6.58 3.21
N LEU A 151 -14.38 7.42 3.08
CA LEU A 151 -13.07 7.18 3.69
C LEU A 151 -13.16 7.11 5.22
N ALA A 152 -13.85 8.08 5.85
CA ALA A 152 -14.07 8.05 7.30
C ALA A 152 -14.89 6.81 7.72
N THR A 153 -15.93 6.45 6.96
CA THR A 153 -16.70 5.21 7.19
C THR A 153 -15.84 3.95 7.06
N ALA A 154 -14.90 3.90 6.13
CA ALA A 154 -14.01 2.75 5.96
C ALA A 154 -13.15 2.53 7.20
N ILE A 155 -12.54 3.60 7.73
CA ILE A 155 -11.74 3.55 8.96
C ILE A 155 -12.62 3.15 10.15
N GLN A 156 -13.81 3.75 10.29
CA GLN A 156 -14.75 3.43 11.36
C GLN A 156 -15.14 1.94 11.36
N LYS A 157 -15.52 1.39 10.20
CA LYS A 157 -15.89 -0.03 10.07
C LYS A 157 -14.70 -0.96 10.33
N ALA A 158 -13.51 -0.61 9.86
CA ALA A 158 -12.32 -1.39 10.14
C ALA A 158 -12.00 -1.41 11.64
N ALA A 159 -12.14 -0.28 12.34
CA ALA A 159 -11.98 -0.20 13.79
C ALA A 159 -13.03 -1.04 14.55
N GLN A 160 -14.30 -1.02 14.12
CA GLN A 160 -15.35 -1.86 14.69
C GLN A 160 -15.09 -3.36 14.51
N ASN A 161 -14.34 -3.74 13.49
CA ASN A 161 -14.00 -5.13 13.17
C ASN A 161 -12.70 -5.61 13.84
N LEU A 162 -12.10 -4.83 14.74
CA LEU A 162 -10.88 -5.20 15.46
C LEU A 162 -11.08 -6.53 16.21
N GLN A 163 -10.21 -7.49 15.93
CA GLN A 163 -10.21 -8.80 16.61
C GLN A 163 -8.76 -9.29 16.81
N PRO A 164 -8.53 -10.22 17.75
CA PRO A 164 -7.20 -10.80 17.98
C PRO A 164 -6.59 -11.32 16.69
N ALA A 165 -5.36 -10.90 16.40
CA ALA A 165 -4.72 -11.14 15.12
C ALA A 165 -3.24 -11.51 15.25
N ARG A 166 -2.69 -11.99 14.14
CA ARG A 166 -1.27 -12.08 13.84
C ARG A 166 -1.00 -11.41 12.50
N VAL A 167 0.22 -10.92 12.32
CA VAL A 167 0.70 -10.34 11.06
C VAL A 167 1.91 -11.13 10.56
N GLY A 168 1.97 -11.33 9.25
CA GLY A 168 3.13 -11.88 8.56
C GLY A 168 3.59 -10.95 7.44
N LEU A 169 4.88 -10.99 7.14
CA LEU A 169 5.50 -10.30 6.01
C LEU A 169 6.09 -11.35 5.06
N ALA A 170 5.85 -11.16 3.77
CA ALA A 170 6.50 -11.89 2.69
C ALA A 170 6.84 -10.92 1.56
N ALA A 171 7.73 -11.33 0.66
CA ALA A 171 8.00 -10.62 -0.58
C ALA A 171 8.02 -11.63 -1.73
N GLY A 172 7.36 -11.26 -2.84
CA GLY A 172 7.44 -11.96 -4.11
C GLY A 172 8.33 -11.22 -5.09
N TRP A 173 8.72 -11.91 -6.16
CA TRP A 173 9.41 -11.32 -7.31
C TRP A 173 8.51 -11.44 -8.54
N ALA A 174 8.14 -10.30 -9.14
CA ALA A 174 7.07 -10.22 -10.14
C ALA A 174 7.42 -9.29 -11.33
N PRO A 175 8.56 -9.50 -12.02
CA PRO A 175 9.04 -8.65 -13.12
C PRO A 175 8.11 -8.66 -14.33
N GLU A 176 7.39 -9.75 -14.57
CA GLU A 176 6.46 -9.90 -15.70
C GLU A 176 5.28 -8.92 -15.67
N TYR A 177 5.01 -8.29 -14.52
CA TYR A 177 3.89 -7.34 -14.35
C TYR A 177 4.31 -5.88 -14.30
N THR A 178 5.60 -5.57 -14.41
CA THR A 178 6.11 -4.19 -14.41
C THR A 178 7.01 -3.96 -15.61
N ALA A 179 7.06 -2.71 -16.08
CA ALA A 179 7.92 -2.34 -17.18
C ALA A 179 8.23 -0.84 -17.11
N LEU A 180 9.45 -0.48 -17.50
CA LEU A 180 9.85 0.92 -17.57
C LEU A 180 9.29 1.59 -18.82
N ARG A 181 8.43 2.60 -18.60
CA ARG A 181 7.91 3.44 -19.68
C ARG A 181 8.78 4.65 -20.03
N ARG A 182 9.83 4.93 -19.25
CA ARG A 182 10.78 6.03 -19.51
C ARG A 182 12.06 5.47 -20.13
N TRP A 183 12.38 5.96 -21.33
CA TRP A 183 13.48 5.50 -22.15
C TRP A 183 14.50 6.62 -22.36
N ILE A 184 15.79 6.26 -22.34
CA ILE A 184 16.89 7.17 -22.61
C ILE A 184 16.99 7.37 -24.12
N ARG A 185 17.08 8.63 -24.55
CA ARG A 185 17.27 9.01 -25.95
C ARG A 185 18.76 9.03 -26.29
N ARG A 186 19.07 8.78 -27.56
CA ARG A 186 20.43 8.97 -28.09
C ARG A 186 20.88 10.43 -27.94
N PRO A 187 22.17 10.69 -27.72
CA PRO A 187 22.69 12.06 -27.57
C PRO A 187 22.37 12.99 -28.74
N ASP A 188 22.31 12.46 -29.97
CA ASP A 188 22.01 13.21 -31.19
C ASP A 188 20.50 13.29 -31.52
N LYS A 189 19.65 12.69 -30.68
CA LYS A 189 18.19 12.65 -30.84
C LYS A 189 17.46 13.28 -29.67
N MET A 190 18.12 14.16 -28.91
CA MET A 190 17.49 14.90 -27.83
C MET A 190 16.27 15.70 -28.33
N LEU A 191 15.29 15.91 -27.44
CA LEU A 191 14.12 16.74 -27.74
C LEU A 191 14.26 18.12 -27.10
N VAL A 192 13.53 19.07 -27.67
CA VAL A 192 13.36 20.41 -27.11
C VAL A 192 12.38 20.32 -25.93
N ASP A 193 12.76 20.88 -24.79
CA ASP A 193 11.92 20.96 -23.61
C ASP A 193 10.81 22.02 -23.77
N PRO A 194 9.81 22.07 -22.87
CA PRO A 194 8.73 23.06 -22.95
C PRO A 194 9.18 24.52 -22.86
N PHE A 195 10.45 24.79 -22.55
CA PHE A 195 11.04 26.13 -22.48
C PHE A 195 11.88 26.47 -23.72
N GLY A 196 11.93 25.59 -24.72
CA GLY A 196 12.64 25.81 -25.97
C GLY A 196 14.10 25.34 -25.98
N ASN A 197 14.60 24.69 -24.92
CA ASN A 197 15.99 24.25 -24.86
C ASN A 197 16.14 22.76 -25.24
N LEU A 198 17.22 22.41 -25.96
CA LEU A 198 17.53 21.03 -26.31
C LEU A 198 18.12 20.27 -25.11
N THR A 199 17.27 19.86 -24.17
CA THR A 199 17.69 19.25 -22.89
C THR A 199 17.07 17.89 -22.58
N VAL A 200 16.05 17.45 -23.35
CA VAL A 200 15.32 16.22 -23.07
C VAL A 200 16.15 14.99 -23.47
N ARG A 201 16.75 14.33 -22.48
CA ARG A 201 17.59 13.12 -22.64
C ARG A 201 16.82 11.81 -22.44
N ALA A 202 15.60 11.87 -21.95
CA ALA A 202 14.74 10.72 -21.77
C ALA A 202 13.27 11.14 -21.90
N ASN A 203 12.42 10.27 -22.42
CA ASN A 203 10.99 10.55 -22.52
C ASN A 203 10.14 9.31 -22.22
N MET A 204 8.90 9.57 -21.83
CA MET A 204 7.88 8.53 -21.66
C MET A 204 7.42 8.04 -23.04
N HIS A 205 7.35 6.72 -23.24
CA HIS A 205 6.84 6.04 -24.44
C HIS A 205 7.39 6.63 -25.77
N PRO A 206 8.67 6.43 -26.13
CA PRO A 206 9.25 6.95 -27.38
C PRO A 206 8.72 6.31 -28.67
N GLY A 207 7.71 5.44 -28.59
CA GLY A 207 7.24 4.56 -29.66
C GLY A 207 7.81 3.16 -29.56
N TYR A 208 7.10 2.18 -30.14
CA TYR A 208 7.56 0.78 -30.20
C TYR A 208 8.86 0.70 -31.02
N GLN A 209 9.90 0.10 -30.44
CA GLN A 209 11.22 -0.05 -31.07
C GLN A 209 11.79 1.25 -31.67
N SER A 210 11.60 2.36 -30.95
CA SER A 210 12.07 3.68 -31.39
C SER A 210 13.57 3.69 -31.70
N PRO A 211 14.00 4.07 -32.92
CA PRO A 211 15.43 4.13 -33.30
C PRO A 211 16.18 5.29 -32.62
N ASP A 212 15.45 6.15 -31.92
CA ASP A 212 15.99 7.28 -31.18
C ASP A 212 16.30 6.94 -29.71
N ALA A 213 15.85 5.79 -29.21
CA ALA A 213 16.06 5.36 -27.84
C ALA A 213 17.18 4.31 -27.73
N ILE A 214 17.99 4.39 -26.67
CA ILE A 214 19.07 3.44 -26.41
C ILE A 214 18.68 2.35 -25.39
N GLY A 215 17.63 2.57 -24.61
CA GLY A 215 17.17 1.62 -23.61
C GLY A 215 16.30 2.24 -22.51
N PRO A 216 15.76 1.42 -21.61
CA PRO A 216 15.05 1.90 -20.43
C PRO A 216 15.99 2.65 -19.49
N SER A 217 15.43 3.59 -18.73
CA SER A 217 16.21 4.54 -17.91
C SER A 217 16.64 4.05 -16.52
N GLY A 218 16.50 2.77 -16.22
CA GLY A 218 16.86 2.20 -14.92
C GLY A 218 16.49 0.73 -14.81
N PRO A 219 16.59 0.16 -13.60
CA PRO A 219 15.94 -1.11 -13.31
C PRO A 219 14.44 -0.92 -13.07
N GLU A 220 13.66 -1.95 -13.36
CA GLU A 220 12.30 -2.06 -12.83
C GLU A 220 12.31 -2.34 -11.32
N ALA A 221 11.16 -2.22 -10.67
CA ALA A 221 10.97 -2.55 -9.26
C ALA A 221 10.00 -3.74 -9.15
N PRO A 222 10.52 -4.97 -9.32
CA PRO A 222 9.68 -6.16 -9.43
C PRO A 222 9.35 -6.80 -8.08
N GLU A 223 9.91 -6.28 -6.99
CA GLU A 223 9.60 -6.77 -5.64
C GLU A 223 8.14 -6.45 -5.28
N LEU A 224 7.44 -7.46 -4.77
CA LEU A 224 6.06 -7.39 -4.31
C LEU A 224 6.01 -7.73 -2.82
N PRO A 225 6.30 -6.78 -1.92
CA PRO A 225 6.09 -6.98 -0.48
C PRO A 225 4.60 -7.11 -0.16
N VAL A 226 4.30 -8.04 0.75
CA VAL A 226 2.95 -8.38 1.19
C VAL A 226 2.92 -8.50 2.70
N LEU A 227 2.02 -7.75 3.33
CA LEU A 227 1.60 -7.97 4.71
C LEU A 227 0.29 -8.75 4.73
N ALA A 228 0.25 -9.84 5.48
CA ALA A 228 -0.94 -10.65 5.67
C ALA A 228 -1.39 -10.59 7.14
N PHE A 229 -2.66 -10.28 7.35
CA PHE A 229 -3.29 -10.24 8.66
C PHE A 229 -4.27 -11.40 8.77
N GLN A 230 -4.13 -12.20 9.83
CA GLN A 230 -4.96 -13.37 10.09
C GLN A 230 -5.40 -13.35 11.55
N THR A 231 -6.55 -13.96 11.83
CA THR A 231 -6.94 -14.28 13.19
C THR A 231 -6.01 -15.34 13.79
N ARG A 232 -6.10 -15.58 15.11
CA ARG A 232 -5.27 -16.59 15.80
C ARG A 232 -5.50 -18.02 15.32
N ASP A 233 -6.73 -18.35 14.91
CA ASP A 233 -7.10 -19.62 14.28
C ASP A 233 -6.76 -19.68 12.77
N GLY A 234 -6.25 -18.59 12.19
CA GLY A 234 -5.72 -18.54 10.83
C GLY A 234 -6.69 -18.17 9.72
N ARG A 235 -7.89 -17.71 10.07
CA ARG A 235 -8.81 -17.10 9.11
C ARG A 235 -8.22 -15.77 8.59
N PRO A 236 -8.23 -15.53 7.28
CA PRO A 236 -7.78 -14.25 6.72
C PRO A 236 -8.61 -13.07 7.20
N ILE A 237 -7.94 -11.95 7.51
CA ILE A 237 -8.55 -10.64 7.81
C ILE A 237 -8.32 -9.69 6.63
N ALA A 238 -7.06 -9.50 6.24
CA ALA A 238 -6.67 -8.60 5.16
C ALA A 238 -5.30 -8.94 4.59
N VAL A 239 -5.05 -8.46 3.37
CA VAL A 239 -3.75 -8.46 2.72
C VAL A 239 -3.47 -7.04 2.24
N LEU A 240 -2.27 -6.54 2.52
CA LEU A 240 -1.77 -5.28 1.99
C LEU A 240 -0.52 -5.59 1.16
N ALA A 241 -0.57 -5.25 -0.13
CA ALA A 241 0.55 -5.39 -1.03
C ALA A 241 0.96 -4.01 -1.55
N ASN A 242 2.25 -3.83 -1.81
CA ASN A 242 2.76 -2.66 -2.50
C ASN A 242 3.48 -3.11 -3.77
N PHE A 243 3.06 -2.60 -4.93
CA PHE A 243 3.63 -2.96 -6.22
C PHE A 243 3.78 -1.73 -7.10
N SER A 244 5.00 -1.50 -7.61
CA SER A 244 5.33 -0.29 -8.36
C SER A 244 4.91 -0.42 -9.83
N MET A 245 3.62 -0.22 -10.08
CA MET A 245 3.03 -0.29 -11.41
C MET A 245 1.91 0.74 -11.58
N HIS A 246 1.89 1.40 -12.74
CA HIS A 246 0.86 2.36 -13.10
C HIS A 246 -0.37 1.61 -13.62
N TYR A 247 -1.52 1.73 -12.96
CA TYR A 247 -2.74 1.03 -13.39
C TYR A 247 -3.07 1.34 -14.86
N TYR A 248 -3.32 0.30 -15.66
CA TYR A 248 -3.58 0.43 -17.10
C TYR A 248 -4.64 -0.56 -17.57
N GLY A 249 -5.22 -0.28 -18.74
CA GLY A 249 -6.07 -1.23 -19.49
C GLY A 249 -7.55 -1.31 -19.06
N ALA A 250 -7.94 -0.74 -17.92
CA ALA A 250 -9.33 -0.72 -17.49
C ALA A 250 -10.16 0.37 -18.22
N PRO A 251 -11.38 0.06 -18.71
CA PRO A 251 -12.33 1.08 -19.17
C PRO A 251 -12.77 1.95 -17.99
N ALA A 252 -13.24 3.17 -18.28
CA ALA A 252 -13.72 4.07 -17.24
C ALA A 252 -14.96 3.50 -16.52
N ILE A 253 -14.82 3.38 -15.18
CA ILE A 253 -15.67 2.78 -14.13
C ILE A 253 -16.23 1.39 -14.40
#